data_AF-A0A920HIM5-F1
#
_entry.id   AF-A0A920HIM5-F1
#
_cell.length_a   1.000
_cell.length_b   1.000
_cell.length_c   1.000
_cell.angle_alpha   90.00
_cell.angle_beta   90.00
_cell.angle_gamma   90.00
#
_symmetry.space_group_name_H-M   'P 1'
#
loop_
_entity.id
_entity.type
_entity.pdbx_description
1 polymer ?
#
loop_
_entity_poly.entity_id
_entity_poly.type
_entity_poly.pdbx_seq_one_letter_code
_entity_poly.pdbx_strand_id
1 'polypeptide(L)' 'MVLKILFDEISKRVADRPGGYTRVIKLGNRLGDNASMAMIELVDFNDIYNSTSSNKSEVPM' A
#
# COMPACT_ATOMS: atom_id res chain seq x y z
N MET A 1 9.37 9.78 -18.12
CA MET A 1 9.70 8.38 -18.47
C MET A 1 9.20 7.47 -17.35
N VAL A 2 7.97 6.94 -17.45
CA VAL A 2 7.35 6.11 -16.40
C VAL A 2 8.00 4.73 -16.31
N LEU A 3 8.41 4.17 -17.46
CA LEU A 3 9.08 2.88 -17.57
C LEU A 3 10.37 2.78 -16.74
N LYS A 4 11.16 3.85 -16.75
CA LYS A 4 12.41 3.90 -15.98
C LYS A 4 12.16 3.83 -14.48
N ILE A 5 11.23 4.63 -13.99
CA ILE A 5 10.84 4.66 -12.57
C ILE A 5 10.33 3.29 -12.13
N LEU A 6 9.54 2.61 -12.98
CA LEU A 6 9.03 1.27 -12.70
C LEU A 6 10.17 0.26 -12.49
N PHE A 7 11.16 0.24 -13.39
CA PHE A 7 12.23 -0.75 -13.35
C PHE A 7 13.40 -0.40 -12.42
N ASP A 8 13.63 0.88 -12.15
CA ASP A 8 14.77 1.30 -11.33
C ASP A 8 14.41 1.46 -9.86
N GLU A 9 13.23 2.00 -9.55
CA GLU A 9 12.82 2.38 -8.18
C GLU A 9 11.76 1.43 -7.62
N ILE A 10 10.66 1.24 -8.36
CA ILE A 10 9.53 0.44 -7.88
C ILE A 10 9.90 -1.04 -7.76
N SER A 11 10.53 -1.60 -8.80
CA SER A 11 10.91 -3.02 -8.85
C SER A 11 11.72 -3.48 -7.64
N LYS A 12 12.70 -2.67 -7.21
CA LYS A 12 13.60 -2.99 -6.10
C LYS A 12 12.87 -2.99 -4.76
N ARG A 13 11.92 -2.07 -4.58
CA ARG A 13 11.21 -1.91 -3.30
C ARG A 13 10.12 -2.95 -3.08
N VAL A 14 9.60 -3.55 -4.14
CA VAL A 14 8.55 -4.60 -4.07
C VAL A 14 9.07 -6.01 -4.36
N ALA A 15 10.38 -6.17 -4.62
CA ALA A 15 10.99 -7.41 -5.12
C ALA A 15 10.71 -8.64 -4.26
N ASP A 16 10.69 -8.47 -2.93
CA ASP A 16 10.55 -9.57 -1.98
C ASP A 16 9.10 -9.96 -1.68
N ARG A 17 8.12 -9.20 -2.20
CA ARG A 17 6.69 -9.41 -1.92
C ARG A 17 6.06 -10.33 -2.98
N PRO A 18 5.52 -11.51 -2.61
CA PRO A 18 4.84 -12.39 -3.57
C PRO A 18 3.39 -11.92 -3.82
N GLY A 19 3.23 -10.81 -4.55
CA GLY A 19 1.93 -10.27 -4.95
C GLY A 19 1.24 -9.35 -3.93
N GLY A 20 0.13 -8.75 -4.34
CA GLY A 20 -0.58 -7.76 -3.51
C GLY A 20 0.18 -6.44 -3.35
N TYR A 21 0.75 -5.92 -4.43
CA TYR A 21 1.55 -4.68 -4.42
C TYR A 21 0.74 -3.41 -4.18
N THR A 22 -0.58 -3.47 -4.41
CA THR A 22 -1.50 -2.35 -4.25
C THR A 22 -2.51 -2.62 -3.15
N ARG A 23 -2.88 -1.57 -2.43
CA ARG A 23 -3.99 -1.55 -1.49
C ARG A 23 -5.06 -0.60 -1.98
N VAL A 24 -6.32 -0.99 -1.81
CA VAL A 24 -7.49 -0.17 -2.12
C VAL A 24 -8.22 0.18 -0.83
N ILE A 25 -8.39 1.47 -0.55
CA ILE A 25 -9.10 2.00 0.62
C ILE A 25 -10.36 2.71 0.13
N LYS A 26 -11.54 2.27 0.58
CA LYS A 26 -12.81 2.90 0.21
C LYS A 26 -12.96 4.23 0.97
N LEU A 27 -13.22 5.32 0.25
CA LEU A 27 -13.29 6.68 0.82
C LEU A 27 -14.72 7.23 0.94
N GLY A 28 -15.74 6.43 0.60
CA GLY A 28 -17.14 6.87 0.56
C GLY A 28 -17.52 7.45 -0.80
N ASN A 29 -18.57 8.28 -0.82
CA ASN A 29 -19.11 8.82 -2.07
C ASN A 29 -18.63 10.26 -2.31
N ARG A 30 -18.36 10.59 -3.57
CA ARG A 30 -18.00 11.92 -4.02
C ARG A 30 -19.17 12.88 -3.87
N LEU A 31 -18.89 14.07 -3.36
CA LEU A 31 -19.90 15.13 -3.24
C LEU A 31 -20.27 15.66 -4.63
N GLY A 32 -21.56 15.68 -4.93
CA GLY A 32 -22.11 16.21 -6.19
C GLY A 32 -22.80 15.14 -7.04
N ASP A 33 -22.11 14.05 -7.34
CA ASP A 33 -22.63 12.94 -8.16
C ASP A 33 -22.81 11.63 -7.38
N ASN A 34 -22.50 11.63 -6.07
CA ASN A 34 -22.62 10.48 -5.19
C ASN A 34 -21.85 9.23 -5.69
N ALA A 35 -20.82 9.42 -6.54
CA ALA A 35 -20.04 8.33 -7.10
C ALA A 35 -19.14 7.68 -6.03
N SER A 36 -19.07 6.36 -5.99
CA SER A 36 -18.19 5.64 -5.05
C SER A 36 -16.71 5.90 -5.36
N MET A 37 -15.95 6.31 -4.34
CA MET A 37 -14.53 6.65 -4.44
C MET A 37 -13.66 5.65 -3.66
N ALA A 38 -12.46 5.43 -4.18
CA ALA A 38 -11.42 4.67 -3.50
C ALA A 38 -10.05 5.29 -3.74
N MET A 39 -9.16 5.14 -2.76
CA MET A 39 -7.74 5.46 -2.86
C MET A 39 -6.96 4.18 -3.15
N ILE A 40 -6.03 4.25 -4.09
CA ILE A 40 -5.14 3.15 -4.44
C ILE A 40 -3.72 3.56 -4.08
N GLU A 41 -3.03 2.75 -3.30
CA GLU A 41 -1.65 2.99 -2.87
C GLU A 41 -0.75 1.77 -3.09
N LEU A 42 0.56 1.99 -3.22
CA LEU A 42 1.56 0.92 -3.23
C LEU A 42 1.90 0.55 -1.78
N VAL A 43 1.80 -0.74 -1.45
CA VAL A 43 1.91 -1.23 -0.07
C VAL A 43 3.28 -0.93 0.55
N ASP A 44 4.35 -1.12 -0.22
CA ASP A 44 5.73 -1.01 0.26
C ASP A 44 6.29 0.43 0.17
N PHE A 45 5.46 1.39 -0.25
CA PHE A 45 5.80 2.81 -0.33
C PHE A 45 5.14 3.65 0.77
N ASN A 46 4.36 3.02 1.64
CA ASN A 46 3.65 3.70 2.72
C ASN A 46 4.34 3.48 4.07
N ASP A 47 5.32 4.32 4.39
CA ASP A 47 6.10 4.21 5.62
C ASP A 47 5.31 4.68 6.88
N ILE A 48 4.19 5.40 6.69
CA ILE A 48 3.42 6.02 7.78
C ILE A 48 2.51 4.99 8.48
N TYR A 49 1.90 4.07 7.73
CA TYR A 49 0.91 3.12 8.27
C TYR A 49 1.47 1.72 8.59
N ASN A 50 2.70 1.40 8.15
CA ASN A 50 3.33 0.09 8.38
C ASN A 50 4.02 -0.06 9.75
N SER A 51 4.06 0.99 10.58
CA SER A 51 4.78 1.02 11.88
C SER A 51 4.04 0.36 13.05
N THR A 52 2.82 -0.15 12.86
CA THR A 52 1.96 -0.65 13.95
C THR A 52 1.83 -2.17 14.03
N SER A 53 2.44 -2.94 13.11
CA SER A 53 2.15 -4.38 12.95
C SER A 53 3.31 -5.36 13.20
N SER A 54 4.49 -4.88 13.61
CA SER A 54 5.63 -5.76 13.96
C SER A 54 6.04 -5.54 15.42
N ASN A 55 5.33 -6.19 16.34
CA ASN A 55 5.89 -6.84 17.55
C ASN A 55 4.74 -7.25 18.49
N LYS A 56 4.44 -8.55 18.52
CA LYS A 56 4.03 -9.31 19.73
C LYS A 56 4.01 -10.80 19.35
N SER A 57 5.19 -11.35 19.12
CA SER A 57 5.44 -12.77 19.36
C SER A 57 5.84 -12.95 20.83
N GLU A 58 5.31 -14.01 21.44
CA GLU A 58 5.62 -14.59 22.75
C GLU A 58 4.94 -13.96 23.98
N VAL A 59 3.91 -14.67 24.45
CA VAL A 59 3.50 -14.71 25.87
C VAL A 59 4.33 -15.83 26.53
N PRO A 60 5.35 -15.52 27.34
CA PRO A 60 5.72 -16.42 28.42
C PRO A 60 4.73 -16.23 29.57
N MET A 61 4.29 -17.36 30.12
CA MET A 61 3.29 -17.56 31.19
C MET A 61 3.27 -16.49 32.28
#